data_AF-A0A1Y2X9D9-F1
#
_entry.id   AF-A0A1Y2X9D9-F1
#
_cell.length_a   1.000
_cell.length_b   1.000
_cell.length_c   1.000
_cell.angle_alpha   90.00
_cell.angle_beta   90.00
_cell.angle_gamma   90.00
#
_symmetry.space_group_name_H-M   'P 1'
#
loop_
_entity.id
_entity.type
_entity.pdbx_description
1 polymer ?
#
loop_
_entity_poly.entity_id
_entity_poly.type
_entity_poly.pdbx_seq_one_letter_code
_entity_poly.pdbx_strand_id
1 'polypeptide(L)'
;WQHAQGPIMIYMADCGGPCNKWDGLGKRWFKIWESGYHKSEENWPTNGGRKVWKRFDLVDTGMNMTIPKALKPGYHLIRHDIINIEASLQPFSNCAQLEVSGNGDKLSGDEYLVEFPGPYKLDDPGIYV
;
A
#
# COMPACT_ATOMS: atom_id res chain seq x y z
N TRP A 1 -11.93 -11.63 -1.22
CA TRP A 1 -10.49 -11.90 -1.02
C TRP A 1 -10.35 -13.11 -0.09
N GLN A 2 -9.54 -14.12 -0.43
CA GLN A 2 -9.58 -15.44 0.27
C GLN A 2 -8.40 -15.72 1.20
N HIS A 3 -7.32 -14.94 1.13
CA HIS A 3 -6.13 -15.13 1.95
C HIS A 3 -6.23 -14.35 3.27
N ALA A 4 -5.83 -14.98 4.36
CA ALA A 4 -5.89 -14.48 5.72
C ALA A 4 -4.63 -13.74 6.17
N GLN A 5 -3.45 -14.08 5.60
CA GLN A 5 -2.17 -13.62 6.15
C GLN A 5 -1.41 -12.73 5.18
N GLY A 6 -0.82 -11.68 5.74
CA GLY A 6 0.14 -10.84 5.07
C GLY A 6 -0.27 -9.38 4.97
N PRO A 7 0.72 -8.50 4.73
CA PRO A 7 0.55 -7.07 4.87
C PRO A 7 -0.23 -6.46 3.73
N ILE A 8 -0.74 -5.27 3.96
CA ILE A 8 -1.29 -4.39 2.95
C ILE A 8 -0.47 -3.11 2.96
N MET A 9 -0.03 -2.67 1.79
CA MET A 9 0.70 -1.42 1.64
C MET A 9 0.12 -0.61 0.50
N ILE A 10 0.01 0.69 0.70
CA ILE A 10 -0.52 1.61 -0.27
C ILE A 10 0.55 2.63 -0.58
N TYR A 11 0.77 2.83 -1.87
CA TYR A 11 1.70 3.81 -2.39
C TYR A 11 0.97 4.81 -3.26
N MET A 12 1.53 6.02 -3.31
CA MET A 12 1.21 6.98 -4.35
C MET A 12 2.48 7.36 -5.10
N ALA A 13 2.31 7.88 -6.31
CA ALA A 13 3.39 8.47 -7.08
C ALA A 13 2.86 9.64 -7.91
N ASP A 14 3.63 10.73 -7.96
CA ASP A 14 3.37 11.84 -8.87
C ASP A 14 3.73 11.42 -10.31
N CYS A 15 2.76 11.53 -11.21
CA CYS A 15 2.93 11.19 -12.62
C CYS A 15 3.78 12.26 -13.36
N GLY A 16 3.92 13.47 -12.80
CA GLY A 16 4.61 14.60 -13.45
C GLY A 16 3.84 15.16 -14.66
N GLY A 17 2.57 14.80 -14.80
CA GLY A 17 1.72 15.01 -15.96
C GLY A 17 0.59 13.97 -16.02
N PRO A 18 -0.21 13.89 -17.09
CA PRO A 18 -1.26 12.89 -17.20
C PRO A 18 -0.71 11.46 -17.00
N CYS A 19 -1.30 10.69 -16.09
CA CYS A 19 -0.77 9.38 -15.71
C CYS A 19 -0.75 8.35 -16.86
N ASN A 20 -1.56 8.53 -17.89
CA ASN A 20 -1.54 7.69 -19.10
C ASN A 20 -0.28 7.87 -19.97
N LYS A 21 0.64 8.77 -19.58
CA LYS A 21 1.94 8.99 -20.23
C LYS A 21 3.13 8.41 -19.45
N TRP A 22 2.88 7.84 -18.28
CA TRP A 22 3.91 7.21 -17.45
C TRP A 22 3.59 5.73 -17.24
N ASP A 23 4.61 4.88 -17.32
CA ASP A 23 4.51 3.43 -17.19
C ASP A 23 4.59 2.94 -15.73
N GLY A 24 4.76 3.84 -14.78
CA GLY A 24 4.89 3.52 -13.36
C GLY A 24 6.31 3.15 -12.92
N LEU A 25 7.32 3.24 -13.80
CA LEU A 25 8.70 2.88 -13.48
C LEU A 25 9.49 4.02 -12.84
N GLY A 26 10.55 3.64 -12.13
CA GLY A 26 11.51 4.53 -11.48
C GLY A 26 11.17 4.85 -10.02
N LYS A 27 12.14 5.49 -9.35
CA LYS A 27 12.10 5.81 -7.92
C LYS A 27 11.16 7.00 -7.64
N ARG A 28 9.86 6.75 -7.63
CA ARG A 28 8.79 7.77 -7.50
C ARG A 28 7.67 7.41 -6.54
N TRP A 29 7.63 6.16 -6.08
CA TRP A 29 6.55 5.67 -5.24
C TRP A 29 6.86 5.96 -3.78
N PHE A 30 5.91 6.53 -3.05
CA PHE A 30 6.00 6.73 -1.61
C PHE A 30 4.82 6.06 -0.92
N LYS A 31 5.08 5.43 0.22
CA LYS A 31 4.05 4.75 1.01
C LYS A 31 3.18 5.80 1.72
N ILE A 32 1.86 5.66 1.61
CA ILE A 32 0.89 6.52 2.32
C ILE A 32 0.16 5.78 3.44
N TRP A 33 0.16 4.45 3.40
CA TRP A 33 -0.52 3.63 4.39
C TRP A 33 0.03 2.21 4.41
N GLU A 34 0.01 1.58 5.58
CA GLU A 34 0.25 0.15 5.72
C GLU A 34 -0.54 -0.46 6.88
N SER A 35 -0.75 -1.77 6.80
CA SER A 35 -1.13 -2.60 7.93
C SER A 35 -0.37 -3.92 7.85
N GLY A 36 0.27 -4.27 8.97
CA GLY A 36 1.04 -5.49 9.15
C GLY A 36 0.40 -6.44 10.15
N TYR A 37 1.23 -7.24 10.79
CA TYR A 37 0.81 -8.17 11.84
C TYR A 37 0.55 -7.42 13.16
N HIS A 38 -0.63 -7.60 13.74
CA HIS A 38 -1.00 -7.07 15.06
C HIS A 38 -1.04 -8.20 16.09
N LYS A 39 -0.09 -8.21 17.04
CA LYS A 39 -0.02 -9.21 18.10
C LYS A 39 -1.07 -8.91 19.17
N SER A 40 -2.19 -9.64 19.17
CA SER A 40 -3.21 -9.70 20.24
C SER A 40 -3.42 -8.37 21.00
N GLU A 41 -3.97 -7.35 20.33
CA GLU A 41 -4.41 -6.12 20.99
C GLU A 41 -5.85 -6.29 21.50
N GLU A 42 -6.12 -5.82 22.73
CA GLU A 42 -7.42 -5.92 23.42
C GLU A 42 -8.57 -5.22 22.67
N ASN A 43 -8.24 -4.27 21.79
CA ASN A 43 -9.19 -3.53 20.95
C ASN A 43 -9.24 -4.00 19.49
N TRP A 44 -8.53 -5.09 19.17
CA TRP A 44 -8.56 -5.67 17.84
C TRP A 44 -9.55 -6.85 17.85
N PRO A 45 -10.53 -6.90 16.93
CA PRO A 45 -11.58 -7.90 17.00
C PRO A 45 -10.97 -9.30 16.94
N THR A 46 -11.21 -10.18 17.93
CA THR A 46 -10.65 -11.55 17.95
C THR A 46 -11.72 -12.62 17.71
N ASN A 47 -11.41 -13.59 16.86
CA ASN A 47 -12.02 -14.93 16.83
C ASN A 47 -10.96 -15.94 16.35
N GLY A 48 -10.20 -16.53 17.27
CA GLY A 48 -9.33 -17.68 17.01
C GLY A 48 -8.13 -17.45 16.07
N GLY A 49 -7.42 -16.32 16.19
CA GLY A 49 -6.18 -16.05 15.43
C GLY A 49 -6.37 -15.53 13.99
N ARG A 50 -7.56 -15.70 13.41
CA ARG A 50 -7.95 -15.21 12.06
C ARG A 50 -8.16 -13.70 11.96
N LYS A 51 -7.67 -12.90 12.90
CA LYS A 51 -7.95 -11.46 12.89
C LYS A 51 -6.73 -10.60 13.17
N VAL A 52 -5.54 -11.16 13.30
CA VAL A 52 -4.28 -10.40 13.50
C VAL A 52 -3.81 -9.61 12.26
N TRP A 53 -4.47 -9.78 11.13
CA TRP A 53 -4.21 -9.07 9.88
C TRP A 53 -5.47 -8.30 9.44
N LYS A 54 -5.34 -7.01 9.14
CA LYS A 54 -6.46 -6.16 8.67
C LYS A 54 -7.12 -6.63 7.37
N ARG A 55 -6.42 -7.48 6.61
CA ARG A 55 -6.87 -8.08 5.36
C ARG A 55 -8.21 -8.82 5.44
N PHE A 56 -8.58 -9.34 6.61
CA PHE A 56 -9.89 -9.97 6.77
C PHE A 56 -11.05 -8.98 6.54
N ASP A 57 -10.86 -7.72 6.91
CA ASP A 57 -11.88 -6.67 6.76
C ASP A 57 -12.12 -6.31 5.28
N LEU A 58 -11.18 -6.64 4.39
CA LEU A 58 -11.31 -6.37 2.94
C LEU A 58 -12.50 -7.08 2.31
N VAL A 59 -12.87 -8.26 2.80
CA VAL A 59 -13.93 -9.07 2.20
C VAL A 59 -15.29 -8.44 2.43
N ASP A 60 -15.50 -7.92 3.63
CA ASP A 60 -16.81 -7.47 4.09
C ASP A 60 -16.98 -5.95 3.98
N THR A 61 -15.90 -5.19 4.15
CA THR A 61 -15.98 -3.72 4.30
C THR A 61 -15.09 -2.92 3.35
N GLY A 62 -14.17 -3.57 2.63
CA GLY A 62 -13.12 -2.87 1.89
C GLY A 62 -12.16 -2.13 2.82
N MET A 63 -11.51 -1.07 2.32
CA MET A 63 -10.62 -0.22 3.12
C MET A 63 -10.89 1.25 2.83
N ASN A 64 -10.99 2.04 3.90
CA ASN A 64 -10.96 3.49 3.81
C ASN A 64 -9.53 3.97 4.02
N MET A 65 -9.08 4.82 3.11
CA MET A 65 -7.75 5.41 3.14
C MET A 65 -7.87 6.91 2.87
N THR A 66 -7.02 7.70 3.49
CA THR A 66 -7.03 9.15 3.35
C THR A 66 -5.79 9.59 2.60
N ILE A 67 -5.99 10.32 1.51
CA ILE A 67 -4.89 10.97 0.79
C ILE A 67 -4.26 12.03 1.72
N PRO A 68 -2.92 12.09 1.85
CA PRO A 68 -2.28 13.08 2.71
C PRO A 68 -2.71 14.51 2.34
N LYS A 69 -3.26 15.25 3.29
CA LYS A 69 -3.80 16.61 3.03
C LYS A 69 -2.77 17.61 2.50
N ALA A 70 -1.50 17.39 2.86
CA ALA A 70 -0.40 18.25 2.44
C ALA A 70 0.13 17.89 1.04
N LEU A 71 -0.35 16.79 0.42
CA LEU A 71 0.10 16.37 -0.90
C LEU A 71 -0.20 17.44 -1.94
N LYS A 72 0.80 17.76 -2.75
CA LYS A 72 0.67 18.69 -3.87
C LYS A 72 -0.43 18.22 -4.85
N PRO A 73 -1.36 19.10 -5.27
CA PRO A 73 -2.34 18.78 -6.30
C PRO A 73 -1.69 18.34 -7.62
N GLY A 74 -2.37 17.45 -8.33
CA GLY A 74 -1.91 16.94 -9.63
C GLY A 74 -2.34 15.50 -9.90
N TYR A 75 -1.84 14.96 -11.00
CA TYR A 75 -2.11 13.59 -11.43
C TYR A 75 -1.21 12.60 -10.70
N HIS A 76 -1.82 11.64 -10.01
CA HIS A 76 -1.10 10.63 -9.24
C HIS A 76 -1.58 9.24 -9.59
N LEU A 77 -0.67 8.27 -9.56
CA LEU A 77 -1.05 6.86 -9.42
C LEU A 77 -1.22 6.53 -7.94
N ILE A 78 -2.21 5.71 -7.62
CA ILE A 78 -2.32 5.00 -6.35
C ILE A 78 -2.15 3.50 -6.60
N ARG A 79 -1.27 2.85 -5.85
CA ARG A 79 -0.97 1.42 -5.93
C ARG A 79 -1.34 0.74 -4.63
N HIS A 80 -2.19 -0.27 -4.73
CA HIS A 80 -2.58 -1.14 -3.62
C HIS A 80 -1.82 -2.44 -3.75
N ASP A 81 -0.94 -2.73 -2.80
CA ASP A 81 -0.20 -3.98 -2.70
C ASP A 81 -0.74 -4.81 -1.56
N ILE A 82 -1.29 -5.97 -1.90
CA ILE A 82 -1.77 -6.97 -0.95
C ILE A 82 -0.87 -8.19 -1.11
N ILE A 83 0.02 -8.45 -0.14
CA ILE A 83 1.00 -9.54 -0.21
C ILE A 83 0.54 -10.75 0.59
N ASN A 84 0.25 -11.89 -0.03
CA ASN A 84 0.00 -13.14 0.67
C ASN A 84 1.32 -13.83 1.06
N ILE A 85 1.39 -14.28 2.31
CA ILE A 85 2.55 -14.95 2.92
C ILE A 85 2.17 -16.27 3.60
N GLU A 86 0.98 -16.83 3.35
CA GLU A 86 0.51 -18.09 3.97
C GLU A 86 1.33 -19.33 3.59
N ALA A 87 2.01 -19.29 2.44
CA ALA A 87 2.81 -20.41 1.94
C ALA A 87 4.02 -19.90 1.16
N SER A 88 3.78 -19.05 0.16
CA SER A 88 4.80 -18.44 -0.68
C SER A 88 4.46 -16.97 -0.92
N LEU A 89 5.47 -16.13 -1.19
CA LEU A 89 5.26 -14.74 -1.55
C LEU A 89 4.36 -14.61 -2.79
N GLN A 90 3.16 -14.06 -2.61
CA GLN A 90 2.20 -13.82 -3.68
C GLN A 90 1.70 -12.37 -3.61
N PRO A 91 2.29 -11.45 -4.39
CA PRO A 91 1.87 -10.05 -4.42
C PRO A 91 0.66 -9.88 -5.36
N PHE A 92 -0.37 -9.21 -4.87
CA PHE A 92 -1.54 -8.80 -5.64
C PHE A 92 -1.58 -7.28 -5.70
N SER A 93 -0.97 -6.74 -6.75
CA SER A 93 -0.81 -5.31 -6.96
C SER A 93 -1.84 -4.78 -7.96
N ASN A 94 -2.54 -3.70 -7.60
CA ASN A 94 -3.45 -3.00 -8.50
C ASN A 94 -3.21 -1.50 -8.45
N CYS A 95 -3.41 -0.81 -9.58
CA CYS A 95 -3.23 0.63 -9.69
C CYS A 95 -4.51 1.33 -10.14
N ALA A 96 -4.70 2.57 -9.69
CA ALA A 96 -5.70 3.49 -10.20
C ALA A 96 -5.09 4.88 -10.46
N GLN A 97 -5.70 5.64 -11.36
CA GLN A 97 -5.30 7.03 -11.64
C GLN A 97 -6.18 7.98 -10.82
N LEU A 98 -5.56 8.97 -10.18
CA LEU A 98 -6.23 9.99 -9.40
C LEU A 98 -5.85 11.38 -9.91
N GLU A 99 -6.82 12.30 -9.89
CA GLU A 99 -6.57 13.73 -9.97
C GLU A 99 -6.78 14.31 -8.56
N VAL A 100 -5.67 14.63 -7.89
CA VAL A 100 -5.67 15.15 -6.52
C VAL A 100 -5.85 16.66 -6.58
N SER A 101 -6.84 17.18 -5.86
CA SER A 101 -7.12 18.61 -5.70
C SER A 101 -6.83 19.09 -4.27
N GLY A 102 -6.88 20.41 -4.04
CA GLY A 102 -6.64 21.02 -2.74
C GLY A 102 -5.54 22.08 -2.79
N ASN A 103 -4.98 22.42 -1.63
CA ASN A 103 -3.98 23.49 -1.46
C ASN A 103 -2.66 22.98 -0.83
N GLY A 104 -2.41 21.67 -0.86
CA GLY A 104 -1.15 21.09 -0.40
C GLY A 104 0.03 21.53 -1.26
N ASP A 105 1.23 21.52 -0.70
CA ASP A 105 2.47 21.95 -1.37
C ASP A 105 3.61 20.92 -1.26
N LYS A 106 3.36 19.77 -0.62
CA LYS A 106 4.40 18.77 -0.33
C LYS A 106 4.43 17.66 -1.37
N LEU A 107 5.65 17.30 -1.74
CA LEU A 107 6.00 16.03 -2.35
C LEU A 107 6.79 15.21 -1.32
N SER A 108 6.84 13.89 -1.50
CA SER A 108 7.65 13.02 -0.65
C SER A 108 9.14 13.29 -0.88
N GLY A 109 9.95 13.27 0.18
CA GLY A 109 11.41 13.35 0.07
C GLY A 109 12.02 12.11 -0.59
N ASP A 110 13.17 12.27 -1.24
CA ASP A 110 13.85 11.20 -1.98
C ASP A 110 14.19 9.96 -1.13
N GLU A 111 14.28 10.13 0.19
CA GLU A 111 14.50 9.08 1.19
C GLU A 111 13.29 8.15 1.36
N TYR A 112 12.09 8.61 1.01
CA TYR A 112 10.84 7.83 1.09
C TYR A 112 10.44 7.22 -0.25
N LEU A 113 11.11 7.61 -1.33
CA LEU A 113 10.81 7.12 -2.67
C LEU A 113 11.39 5.73 -2.90
N VAL A 114 10.59 4.84 -3.49
CA VAL A 114 10.96 3.50 -3.94
C VAL A 114 10.55 3.31 -5.40
N GLU A 115 11.07 2.26 -6.03
CA GLU A 115 10.70 1.84 -7.39
C GLU A 115 10.16 0.41 -7.39
N PHE A 116 9.24 0.09 -8.29
CA PHE A 116 8.72 -1.27 -8.43
C PHE A 116 9.15 -1.88 -9.76
N PRO A 117 9.75 -3.09 -9.77
CA PRO A 117 10.13 -3.91 -8.60
C PRO A 117 11.33 -3.34 -7.82
N GLY A 118 11.42 -3.63 -6.52
CA GLY A 118 12.53 -3.11 -5.71
C GLY A 118 12.38 -3.25 -4.18
N PRO A 119 11.34 -2.70 -3.55
CA PRO A 119 11.28 -2.55 -2.09
C PRO A 119 11.01 -3.83 -1.31
N TYR A 120 10.66 -4.93 -1.98
CA TYR A 120 10.42 -6.22 -1.35
C TYR A 120 11.44 -7.22 -1.88
N LYS A 121 12.30 -7.71 -0.99
CA LYS A 121 13.26 -8.76 -1.28
C LYS A 121 12.78 -10.08 -0.69
N LEU A 122 13.16 -11.18 -1.34
CA LEU A 122 12.76 -12.51 -0.91
C LEU A 122 13.34 -12.91 0.45
N ASP A 123 14.43 -12.27 0.88
CA ASP A 123 15.10 -12.46 2.16
C ASP A 123 14.71 -11.42 3.22
N ASP A 124 13.80 -10.50 2.91
CA ASP A 124 13.29 -9.56 3.92
C ASP A 124 12.53 -10.34 5.01
N PRO A 125 12.73 -10.05 6.30
CA PRO A 125 12.10 -10.79 7.40
C PRO A 125 10.57 -10.64 7.45
N GLY A 126 10.00 -9.66 6.73
CA GLY A 126 8.55 -9.51 6.56
C GLY A 126 7.96 -10.27 5.37
N ILE A 127 8.82 -10.88 4.55
CA ILE A 127 8.49 -11.63 3.32
C ILE A 127 8.85 -13.11 3.49
N TYR A 128 10.02 -13.39 4.06
CA TYR A 128 10.51 -14.72 4.40
C TYR A 128 10.05 -15.10 5.81
N VAL A 129 8.89 -15.75 5.89
CA VAL A 129 8.23 -16.18 7.14
C VAL A 129 7.99 -17.68 7.19
#